data_AF-A0A1E3HGL1-F1
#
_entry.id   AF-A0A1E3HGL1-F1
#
_cell.length_a   1.000
_cell.length_b   1.000
_cell.length_c   1.000
_cell.angle_alpha   90.00
_cell.angle_beta   90.00
_cell.angle_gamma   90.00
#
_symmetry.space_group_name_H-M   'P 1'
#
loop_
_entity.id
_entity.type
_entity.pdbx_description
1 polymer ?
#
loop_
_entity_poly.entity_id
_entity_poly.type
_entity_poly.pdbx_seq_one_letter_code
_entity_poly.pdbx_strand_id
1 'polypeptide(L)'
;MSQPQTRKRTDRLAAPSRHSIQDSAKAQAAEVGAIIQDGITSASWIYPILGVLYLFSHPTLIKPLLPTILKGVALSAAAVVFLFTFTYLPQVGILVFVSGPLAFILAIPLVLSEAYFVVTFFARGFLSGQVGVDLFDAVLLQKGHQTLVENGRQVTDAGGGKAKQLGNLVRKPLAKFSFDNTVRYLITLPLNFIPVVGTVFFLGYNGYKAGPGYHARYFQLKNYSKEQRQAFVHKRRGAYLTFGTMAALLNLVPFVSILMTFTTVVGAALWADDLENNIKVTSNLRGETHKAKTKQAGEVEVVIPEENTEGAKKDL
;
A
#
# COMPACT_ATOMS: atom_id res chain seq x y z
N MET A 1 -12.50 39.56 -45.57
CA MET A 1 -13.80 38.99 -45.16
C MET A 1 -13.73 37.49 -45.38
N SER A 2 -13.24 36.73 -44.41
CA SER A 2 -13.99 36.17 -43.27
C SER A 2 -14.84 34.96 -43.67
N GLN A 3 -14.36 33.79 -43.23
CA GLN A 3 -14.99 32.46 -43.22
C GLN A 3 -16.39 32.46 -42.58
N PRO A 4 -17.26 31.44 -42.80
CA PRO A 4 -17.02 30.13 -42.17
C PRO A 4 -17.46 28.88 -42.96
N GLN A 5 -16.58 27.88 -43.00
CA GLN A 5 -16.97 26.49 -43.23
C GLN A 5 -17.27 25.83 -41.87
N THR A 6 -18.54 25.52 -41.65
CA THR A 6 -19.05 24.79 -40.49
C THR A 6 -18.62 23.32 -40.55
N ARG A 7 -17.52 23.00 -39.85
CA ARG A 7 -17.07 21.62 -39.63
C ARG A 7 -18.01 20.96 -38.62
N LYS A 8 -19.04 20.24 -39.10
CA LYS A 8 -19.89 19.34 -38.28
C LYS A 8 -19.02 18.25 -37.64
N ARG A 9 -18.63 18.46 -36.38
CA ARG A 9 -18.07 17.40 -35.52
C ARG A 9 -19.22 16.74 -34.78
N THR A 10 -19.92 15.83 -35.46
CA THR A 10 -20.76 14.83 -34.78
C THR A 10 -19.89 13.63 -34.47
N ASP A 11 -19.17 13.70 -33.34
CA ASP A 11 -18.63 12.50 -32.70
C ASP A 11 -19.84 11.66 -32.25
N ARG A 12 -20.22 10.69 -33.08
CA ARG A 12 -21.12 9.61 -32.67
C ARG A 12 -20.40 8.87 -31.54
N LEU A 13 -20.85 9.02 -30.30
CA LEU A 13 -20.68 8.00 -29.27
C LEU A 13 -21.41 6.74 -29.77
N ALA A 14 -20.72 5.95 -30.59
CA ALA A 14 -21.17 4.62 -30.94
C ALA A 14 -21.23 3.81 -29.64
N ALA A 15 -22.38 3.22 -29.35
CA ALA A 15 -22.51 2.28 -28.26
C ALA A 15 -21.43 1.19 -28.41
N PRO A 16 -20.71 0.82 -27.34
CA PRO A 16 -19.63 -0.15 -27.44
C PRO A 16 -20.18 -1.46 -28.02
N SER A 17 -19.58 -1.91 -29.13
CA SER A 17 -19.98 -3.15 -29.79
C SER A 17 -19.69 -4.33 -28.87
N ARG A 18 -20.45 -5.43 -28.98
CA ARG A 18 -20.23 -6.63 -28.14
C ARG A 18 -18.78 -7.14 -28.20
N HIS A 19 -18.10 -6.95 -29.33
CA HIS A 19 -16.68 -7.26 -29.48
C HIS A 19 -15.77 -6.33 -28.66
N SER A 20 -16.00 -5.01 -28.66
CA SER A 20 -15.19 -4.08 -27.86
C SER A 20 -15.36 -4.28 -26.35
N ILE A 21 -16.56 -4.70 -25.90
CA ILE A 21 -16.82 -5.04 -24.50
C ILE A 21 -16.08 -6.33 -24.12
N GLN A 22 -16.12 -7.36 -24.97
CA GLN A 22 -15.43 -8.63 -24.71
C GLN A 22 -13.90 -8.45 -24.72
N ASP A 23 -13.36 -7.67 -25.64
CA ASP A 23 -11.92 -7.40 -25.74
C ASP A 23 -11.45 -6.55 -24.55
N SER A 24 -12.24 -5.57 -24.14
CA SER A 24 -11.96 -4.78 -22.92
C SER A 24 -12.01 -5.64 -21.66
N ALA A 25 -12.97 -6.57 -21.56
CA ALA A 25 -13.09 -7.48 -20.43
C ALA A 25 -11.91 -8.46 -20.37
N LYS A 26 -11.48 -9.02 -21.51
CA LYS A 26 -10.30 -9.89 -21.59
C LYS A 26 -9.02 -9.13 -21.26
N ALA A 27 -8.85 -7.91 -21.75
CA ALA A 27 -7.70 -7.06 -21.44
C ALA A 27 -7.62 -6.73 -19.95
N GLN A 28 -8.75 -6.38 -19.33
CA GLN A 28 -8.83 -6.12 -17.89
C GLN A 28 -8.54 -7.38 -17.07
N ALA A 29 -9.07 -8.53 -17.48
CA ALA A 29 -8.80 -9.81 -16.80
C ALA A 29 -7.31 -10.19 -16.88
N ALA A 30 -6.68 -10.00 -18.05
CA ALA A 30 -5.25 -10.23 -18.24
C ALA A 30 -4.40 -9.26 -17.41
N GLU A 31 -4.78 -7.98 -17.35
CA GLU A 31 -4.11 -6.97 -16.52
C GLU A 31 -4.19 -7.33 -15.03
N VAL A 32 -5.38 -7.69 -14.53
CA VAL A 32 -5.58 -8.12 -13.15
C VAL A 32 -4.77 -9.38 -12.85
N GLY A 33 -4.77 -10.35 -13.77
CA GLY A 33 -3.95 -11.56 -13.65
C GLY A 33 -2.46 -11.26 -13.53
N ALA A 34 -1.94 -10.36 -14.38
CA ALA A 34 -0.55 -9.93 -14.35
C ALA A 34 -0.20 -9.21 -13.03
N ILE A 35 -1.09 -8.34 -12.52
CA ILE A 35 -0.90 -7.65 -11.23
C ILE A 35 -0.84 -8.66 -10.08
N ILE A 36 -1.73 -9.66 -10.06
CA ILE A 36 -1.73 -10.69 -9.02
C ILE A 36 -0.45 -11.53 -9.10
N GLN A 37 -0.06 -11.95 -10.31
CA GLN A 37 1.15 -12.74 -10.52
C GLN A 37 2.41 -11.97 -10.07
N ASP A 38 2.57 -10.71 -10.49
CA ASP A 38 3.62 -9.81 -10.03
C ASP A 38 3.60 -9.64 -8.49
N GLY A 39 2.41 -9.53 -7.92
CA GLY A 39 2.25 -9.43 -6.47
C GLY A 39 2.69 -10.68 -5.71
N ILE A 40 2.46 -11.87 -6.26
CA ILE A 40 2.88 -13.13 -5.64
C ILE A 40 4.40 -13.30 -5.79
N THR A 41 4.96 -13.03 -6.97
CA THR A 41 6.40 -13.15 -7.24
C THR A 41 7.23 -12.11 -6.50
N SER A 42 6.67 -10.92 -6.23
CA SER A 42 7.32 -9.88 -5.42
C SER A 42 7.56 -10.28 -3.97
N ALA A 43 6.98 -11.41 -3.51
CA ALA A 43 6.99 -11.89 -2.13
C ALA A 43 6.50 -10.86 -1.09
N SER A 44 5.88 -9.75 -1.52
CA SER A 44 5.57 -8.64 -0.60
C SER A 44 4.47 -8.98 0.40
N TRP A 45 3.68 -10.01 0.12
CA TRP A 45 2.68 -10.57 1.03
C TRP A 45 3.28 -11.20 2.29
N ILE A 46 4.57 -11.54 2.32
CA ILE A 46 5.18 -12.15 3.51
C ILE A 46 5.51 -11.12 4.59
N TYR A 47 5.71 -9.85 4.22
CA TYR A 47 6.16 -8.82 5.15
C TYR A 47 5.22 -8.55 6.33
N PRO A 48 3.88 -8.54 6.19
CA PRO A 48 2.98 -8.45 7.33
C PRO A 48 3.19 -9.59 8.34
N ILE A 49 3.48 -10.81 7.87
CA ILE A 49 3.77 -11.97 8.72
C ILE A 49 5.15 -11.82 9.38
N LEU A 50 6.16 -11.39 8.62
CA LEU A 50 7.48 -11.08 9.17
C LEU A 50 7.40 -9.98 10.24
N GLY A 51 6.50 -9.01 10.07
CA GLY A 51 6.24 -7.96 11.06
C GLY A 51 5.73 -8.52 12.39
N VAL A 52 4.91 -9.59 12.36
CA VAL A 52 4.50 -10.31 13.56
C VAL A 52 5.73 -10.91 14.24
N LEU A 53 6.49 -11.73 13.53
CA LEU A 53 7.68 -12.41 14.06
C LEU A 53 8.72 -11.42 14.59
N TYR A 54 8.93 -10.31 13.89
CA TYR A 54 9.88 -9.29 14.27
C TYR A 54 9.45 -8.54 15.52
N LEU A 55 8.18 -8.14 15.63
CA LEU A 55 7.66 -7.43 16.80
C LEU A 55 7.77 -8.30 18.07
N PHE A 56 7.46 -9.59 17.97
CA PHE A 56 7.60 -10.52 19.10
C PHE A 56 9.05 -10.85 19.44
N SER A 57 9.94 -10.89 18.45
CA SER A 57 11.38 -11.11 18.66
C SER A 57 12.11 -9.87 19.24
N HIS A 58 11.49 -8.69 19.24
CA HIS A 58 12.09 -7.45 19.73
C HIS A 58 11.29 -6.84 20.90
N PRO A 59 11.53 -7.30 22.14
CA PRO A 59 10.83 -6.81 23.33
C PRO A 59 10.96 -5.29 23.56
N THR A 60 12.01 -4.67 23.02
CA THR A 60 12.23 -3.21 23.10
C THR A 60 11.17 -2.42 22.34
N LEU A 61 10.60 -2.97 21.26
CA LEU A 61 9.53 -2.33 20.48
C LEU A 61 8.15 -2.58 21.08
N ILE A 62 7.91 -3.76 21.67
CA ILE A 62 6.59 -4.11 22.19
C ILE A 62 6.30 -3.48 23.56
N LYS A 63 7.30 -3.32 24.43
CA LYS A 63 7.13 -2.79 25.79
C LYS A 63 6.45 -1.40 25.81
N PRO A 64 6.87 -0.41 25.00
CA PRO A 64 6.20 0.89 24.95
C PRO A 64 4.78 0.84 24.37
N LEU A 65 4.51 -0.14 23.50
CA LEU A 65 3.22 -0.30 22.83
C LEU A 65 2.21 -1.08 23.67
N LEU A 66 2.66 -1.86 24.64
CA LEU A 66 1.82 -2.74 25.46
C LEU A 66 0.56 -2.07 26.04
N PRO A 67 0.61 -0.88 26.68
CA PRO A 67 -0.61 -0.24 27.20
C PRO A 67 -1.59 0.14 26.09
N THR A 68 -1.09 0.55 24.92
CA THR A 68 -1.92 0.89 23.75
C THR A 68 -2.54 -0.36 23.13
N ILE A 69 -1.77 -1.44 23.03
CA ILE A 69 -2.24 -2.75 22.56
C ILE A 69 -3.32 -3.28 23.50
N LEU A 70 -3.10 -3.29 24.81
CA LEU A 70 -4.06 -3.78 25.80
C LEU A 70 -5.39 -3.01 25.75
N LYS A 71 -5.33 -1.67 25.73
CA LYS A 71 -6.52 -0.83 25.56
C LYS A 71 -7.24 -1.11 24.24
N GLY A 72 -6.47 -1.31 23.18
CA GLY A 72 -6.99 -1.68 21.87
C GLY A 72 -7.73 -3.02 21.91
N VAL A 73 -7.08 -4.07 22.41
CA VAL A 73 -7.66 -5.41 22.55
C VAL A 73 -8.91 -5.40 23.44
N ALA A 74 -8.90 -4.63 24.53
CA ALA A 74 -10.08 -4.47 25.38
C ALA A 74 -11.24 -3.80 24.62
N LEU A 75 -10.96 -2.75 23.83
CA LEU A 75 -11.97 -2.08 23.02
C LEU A 75 -12.49 -2.97 21.89
N SER A 76 -11.62 -3.72 21.21
CA SER A 76 -12.04 -4.66 20.17
C SER A 76 -12.91 -5.78 20.76
N ALA A 77 -12.56 -6.28 21.94
CA ALA A 77 -13.37 -7.24 22.67
C ALA A 77 -14.73 -6.68 23.05
N ALA A 78 -14.76 -5.48 23.62
CA ALA A 78 -16.00 -4.81 23.99
C ALA A 78 -16.91 -4.59 22.76
N ALA A 79 -16.36 -4.17 21.62
CA ALA A 79 -17.12 -3.98 20.39
C ALA A 79 -17.72 -5.29 19.86
N VAL A 80 -16.94 -6.38 19.85
CA VAL A 80 -17.43 -7.70 19.43
C VAL A 80 -18.54 -8.19 20.37
N VAL A 81 -18.31 -8.16 21.68
CA VAL A 81 -19.31 -8.58 22.68
C VAL A 81 -20.58 -7.74 22.56
N PHE A 82 -20.46 -6.43 22.41
CA PHE A 82 -21.59 -5.52 22.23
C PHE A 82 -22.41 -5.90 21.00
N LEU A 83 -21.79 -6.06 19.83
CA LEU A 83 -22.51 -6.43 18.62
C LEU A 83 -23.16 -7.81 18.72
N PHE A 84 -22.45 -8.82 19.23
CA PHE A 84 -23.07 -10.14 19.45
C PHE A 84 -24.24 -10.10 20.42
N THR A 85 -24.20 -9.24 21.44
CA THR A 85 -25.30 -9.11 22.40
C THR A 85 -26.53 -8.46 21.77
N PHE A 86 -26.34 -7.41 20.96
CA PHE A 86 -27.45 -6.58 20.47
C PHE A 86 -27.90 -6.87 19.04
N THR A 87 -27.03 -7.40 18.16
CA THR A 87 -27.33 -7.58 16.73
C THR A 87 -27.51 -9.04 16.33
N TYR A 88 -26.94 -10.00 17.07
CA TYR A 88 -27.02 -11.42 16.71
C TYR A 88 -28.47 -11.95 16.63
N LEU A 89 -29.26 -11.81 17.71
CA LEU A 89 -30.64 -12.30 17.72
C LEU A 89 -31.54 -11.58 16.70
N PRO A 90 -31.49 -10.24 16.56
CA PRO A 90 -32.19 -9.56 15.47
C PRO A 90 -31.81 -10.05 14.07
N GLN A 91 -30.51 -10.29 13.81
CA GLN A 91 -30.06 -10.81 12.51
C GLN A 91 -30.57 -12.24 12.26
N VAL A 92 -30.51 -13.12 13.26
CA VAL A 92 -31.09 -14.47 13.16
C VAL A 92 -32.58 -14.38 12.86
N GLY A 93 -33.30 -13.47 13.52
CA GLY A 93 -34.73 -13.25 13.27
C GLY A 93 -35.05 -12.91 11.82
N ILE A 94 -34.21 -12.10 11.16
CA ILE A 94 -34.36 -11.78 9.73
C ILE A 94 -33.95 -12.96 8.84
N LEU A 95 -32.81 -13.61 9.14
CA LEU A 95 -32.26 -14.69 8.30
C LEU A 95 -33.10 -15.97 8.36
N VAL A 96 -33.84 -16.22 9.45
CA VAL A 96 -34.63 -17.45 9.60
C VAL A 96 -35.72 -17.56 8.52
N PHE A 97 -36.23 -16.42 8.02
CA PHE A 97 -37.22 -16.38 6.95
C PHE A 97 -36.69 -16.86 5.59
N VAL A 98 -35.37 -16.76 5.37
CA VAL A 98 -34.74 -17.13 4.10
C VAL A 98 -33.99 -18.46 4.20
N SER A 99 -33.31 -18.70 5.33
CA SER A 99 -32.37 -19.80 5.49
C SER A 99 -32.76 -20.82 6.57
N GLY A 100 -33.92 -20.62 7.23
CA GLY A 100 -34.43 -21.55 8.25
C GLY A 100 -33.45 -21.72 9.42
N PRO A 101 -33.30 -22.93 9.98
CA PRO A 101 -32.40 -23.20 11.11
C PRO A 101 -30.92 -22.87 10.84
N LEU A 102 -30.52 -22.79 9.57
CA LEU A 102 -29.15 -22.41 9.20
C LEU A 102 -28.83 -20.94 9.55
N ALA A 103 -29.86 -20.11 9.78
CA ALA A 103 -29.73 -18.70 10.16
C ALA A 103 -28.84 -18.48 11.40
N PHE A 104 -28.87 -19.38 12.38
CA PHE A 104 -28.04 -19.29 13.58
C PHE A 104 -26.55 -19.35 13.28
N ILE A 105 -26.16 -20.13 12.26
CA ILE A 105 -24.77 -20.27 11.81
C ILE A 105 -24.42 -19.13 10.86
N LEU A 106 -25.31 -18.79 9.93
CA LEU A 106 -25.08 -17.74 8.92
C LEU A 106 -25.04 -16.33 9.51
N ALA A 107 -25.69 -16.08 10.65
CA ALA A 107 -25.62 -14.79 11.34
C ALA A 107 -24.22 -14.53 11.97
N ILE A 108 -23.49 -15.57 12.38
CA ILE A 108 -22.16 -15.42 13.01
C ILE A 108 -21.16 -14.66 12.13
N PRO A 109 -20.87 -15.08 10.87
CA PRO A 109 -19.96 -14.35 10.00
C PRO A 109 -20.48 -12.94 9.66
N LEU A 110 -21.81 -12.74 9.67
CA LEU A 110 -22.42 -11.44 9.40
C LEU A 110 -22.15 -10.45 10.54
N VAL A 111 -22.41 -10.83 11.80
CA VAL A 111 -22.05 -10.04 12.99
C VAL A 111 -20.54 -9.80 13.05
N LEU A 112 -19.73 -10.82 12.77
CA LEU A 112 -18.26 -10.67 12.75
C LEU A 112 -17.80 -9.65 11.70
N SER A 113 -18.47 -9.59 10.54
CA SER A 113 -18.14 -8.61 9.50
C SER A 113 -18.46 -7.17 9.94
N GLU A 114 -19.59 -6.96 10.63
CA GLU A 114 -19.95 -5.66 11.22
C GLU A 114 -18.94 -5.27 12.31
N ALA A 115 -18.59 -6.22 13.18
CA ALA A 115 -17.59 -6.02 14.22
C ALA A 115 -16.23 -5.65 13.63
N TYR A 116 -15.80 -6.29 12.55
CA TYR A 116 -14.57 -5.93 11.84
C TYR A 116 -14.57 -4.47 11.40
N PHE A 117 -15.68 -3.94 10.84
CA PHE A 117 -15.76 -2.53 10.46
C PHE A 117 -15.67 -1.59 11.66
N VAL A 118 -16.39 -1.90 12.74
CA VAL A 118 -16.37 -1.11 13.98
C VAL A 118 -14.98 -1.10 14.60
N VAL A 119 -14.35 -2.28 14.75
CA VAL A 119 -13.02 -2.41 15.32
C VAL A 119 -11.97 -1.71 14.45
N THR A 120 -12.04 -1.85 13.13
CA THR A 120 -11.13 -1.15 12.20
C THR A 120 -11.30 0.38 12.29
N PHE A 121 -12.52 0.86 12.49
CA PHE A 121 -12.78 2.28 12.72
C PHE A 121 -12.08 2.78 13.99
N PHE A 122 -12.18 2.05 15.10
CA PHE A 122 -11.46 2.38 16.33
C PHE A 122 -9.95 2.22 16.22
N ALA A 123 -9.46 1.21 15.49
CA ALA A 123 -8.04 0.98 15.26
C ALA A 123 -7.36 2.19 14.60
N ARG A 124 -8.05 2.94 13.74
CA ARG A 124 -7.55 4.20 13.17
C ARG A 124 -7.32 5.29 14.22
N GLY A 125 -8.10 5.30 15.30
CA GLY A 125 -7.88 6.21 16.43
C GLY A 125 -6.68 5.80 17.30
N PHE A 126 -6.49 4.49 17.51
CA PHE A 126 -5.37 3.93 18.27
C PHE A 126 -4.02 4.04 17.55
N LEU A 127 -4.03 3.91 16.22
CA LEU A 127 -2.94 4.39 15.37
C LEU A 127 -2.97 5.92 15.28
N SER A 128 -2.82 6.59 16.42
CA SER A 128 -2.41 7.99 16.41
C SER A 128 -1.22 8.08 15.47
N GLY A 129 -1.31 8.92 14.42
CA GLY A 129 -0.34 8.92 13.32
C GLY A 129 1.11 8.94 13.82
N GLN A 130 1.34 9.56 14.98
CA GLN A 130 2.61 9.57 15.68
C GLN A 130 3.12 8.17 16.12
N VAL A 131 2.32 7.34 16.79
CA VAL A 131 2.78 6.03 17.30
C VAL A 131 3.16 5.09 16.17
N GLY A 132 2.36 5.07 15.09
CA GLY A 132 2.68 4.27 13.90
C GLY A 132 3.95 4.77 13.21
N VAL A 133 4.13 6.10 13.13
CA VAL A 133 5.34 6.72 12.58
C VAL A 133 6.57 6.42 13.43
N ASP A 134 6.46 6.54 14.76
CA ASP A 134 7.56 6.28 15.69
C ASP A 134 7.97 4.80 15.66
N LEU A 135 7.00 3.89 15.57
CA LEU A 135 7.26 2.46 15.41
C LEU A 135 7.96 2.16 14.08
N PHE A 136 7.48 2.76 12.98
CA PHE A 136 8.10 2.60 11.66
C PHE A 136 9.55 3.10 11.66
N ASP A 137 9.78 4.30 12.20
CA ASP A 137 11.11 4.89 12.36
C ASP A 137 12.00 4.01 13.24
N ALA A 138 11.50 3.52 14.38
CA ALA A 138 12.25 2.67 15.30
C ALA A 138 12.75 1.38 14.63
N VAL A 139 11.91 0.75 13.79
CA VAL A 139 12.33 -0.43 13.01
C VAL A 139 13.42 -0.06 12.01
N LEU A 140 13.28 1.05 11.27
CA LEU A 140 14.33 1.51 10.35
C LEU A 140 15.65 1.85 11.06
N LEU A 141 15.59 2.43 12.25
CA LEU A 141 16.77 2.69 13.08
C LEU A 141 17.46 1.39 13.51
N GLN A 142 16.70 0.37 13.93
CA GLN A 142 17.25 -0.95 14.24
C GLN A 142 17.89 -1.64 13.02
N LYS A 143 17.38 -1.34 11.82
CA LYS A 143 17.93 -1.82 10.54
C LYS A 143 19.10 -1.00 10.01
N GLY A 144 19.53 0.04 10.73
CA GLY A 144 20.71 0.84 10.36
C GLY A 144 20.43 1.98 9.38
N HIS A 145 19.17 2.36 9.13
CA HIS A 145 18.80 3.48 8.25
C HIS A 145 18.71 4.82 9.01
N GLN A 146 19.70 5.11 9.85
CA GLN A 146 19.76 6.32 10.68
C GLN A 146 19.67 7.60 9.85
N THR A 147 20.50 7.71 8.80
CA THR A 147 20.54 8.89 7.92
C THR A 147 19.22 9.15 7.20
N LEU A 148 18.49 8.10 6.82
CA LEU A 148 17.19 8.24 6.17
C LEU A 148 16.14 8.82 7.12
N VAL A 149 16.13 8.34 8.37
CA VAL A 149 15.18 8.80 9.40
C VAL A 149 15.51 10.22 9.85
N GLU A 150 16.78 10.53 10.09
CA GLU A 150 17.24 11.87 10.50
C GLU A 150 16.92 12.94 9.45
N ASN A 151 17.28 12.68 8.19
CA ASN A 151 16.99 13.60 7.08
C ASN A 151 15.47 13.79 6.90
N GLY A 152 14.69 12.71 7.01
CA GLY A 152 13.23 12.78 6.91
C GLY A 152 12.56 13.56 8.06
N ARG A 153 13.10 13.47 9.28
CA ARG A 153 12.61 14.24 10.44
C ARG A 153 12.92 15.73 10.30
N GLN A 154 14.13 16.09 9.89
CA GLN A 154 14.52 17.49 9.69
C GLN A 154 13.63 18.20 8.65
N VAL A 155 13.29 17.53 7.54
CA VAL A 155 12.38 18.11 6.53
C VAL A 155 10.95 18.23 7.05
N THR A 156 10.51 17.31 7.92
CA THR A 156 9.17 17.36 8.53
C THR A 156 9.04 18.52 9.54
N ASP A 157 10.08 18.79 10.33
CA ASP A 157 10.09 19.89 11.30
C ASP A 157 10.34 21.26 10.62
N ALA A 158 11.15 21.33 9.56
CA ALA A 158 11.35 22.55 8.77
C ALA A 158 10.11 22.95 7.94
N GLY A 159 9.29 21.98 7.55
CA GLY A 159 8.05 22.15 6.77
C GLY A 159 6.79 22.41 7.59
N GLY A 160 6.83 23.22 8.65
CA GLY A 160 5.64 23.87 9.28
C GLY A 160 4.41 22.98 9.56
N GLY A 161 4.61 21.75 10.03
CA GLY A 161 3.60 20.69 9.89
C GLY A 161 2.78 20.28 11.11
N LYS A 162 3.04 20.74 12.34
CA LYS A 162 2.33 20.24 13.53
C LYS A 162 0.96 20.90 13.75
N ALA A 163 0.85 22.23 13.55
CA ALA A 163 -0.41 22.95 13.76
C ALA A 163 -1.40 22.84 12.59
N LYS A 164 -0.90 22.77 11.35
CA LYS A 164 -1.74 22.74 10.13
C LYS A 164 -2.39 21.37 9.87
N GLN A 165 -1.81 20.29 10.38
CA GLN A 165 -2.37 18.93 10.30
C GLN A 165 -3.46 18.69 11.35
N LEU A 166 -3.30 19.19 12.58
CA LEU A 166 -4.37 19.14 13.59
C LEU A 166 -5.62 19.94 13.13
N GLY A 167 -5.44 21.12 12.55
CA GLY A 167 -6.56 21.94 12.05
C GLY A 167 -7.35 21.32 10.88
N ASN A 168 -6.72 20.41 10.10
CA ASN A 168 -7.35 19.78 8.94
C ASN A 168 -7.99 18.41 9.27
N LEU A 169 -7.53 17.75 10.34
CA LEU A 169 -8.11 16.49 10.84
C LEU A 169 -9.36 16.74 11.69
N VAL A 170 -9.42 17.86 12.43
CA VAL A 170 -10.61 18.22 13.22
C VAL A 170 -11.76 18.76 12.35
N ARG A 171 -11.46 19.32 11.17
CA ARG A 171 -12.49 19.88 10.26
C ARG A 171 -13.05 18.91 9.21
N LYS A 172 -12.50 17.70 9.06
CA LYS A 172 -12.97 16.70 8.08
C LYS A 172 -13.41 15.33 8.62
N PRO A 173 -13.95 15.14 9.85
CA PRO A 173 -14.56 13.86 10.19
C PRO A 173 -15.88 13.60 9.47
N LEU A 174 -16.54 14.62 8.90
CA LEU A 174 -17.94 14.52 8.43
C LEU A 174 -18.16 14.71 6.91
N ALA A 175 -17.11 14.90 6.11
CA ALA A 175 -17.24 15.19 4.65
C ALA A 175 -16.95 13.99 3.72
N LYS A 176 -16.80 12.76 4.25
CA LYS A 176 -16.56 11.54 3.44
C LYS A 176 -17.71 10.53 3.49
N PHE A 177 -18.90 10.95 3.93
CA PHE A 177 -20.13 10.20 3.68
C PHE A 177 -20.83 10.76 2.45
N SER A 178 -20.41 10.33 1.26
CA SER A 178 -21.26 10.38 0.07
C SER A 178 -20.65 9.54 -1.05
N PHE A 179 -21.46 8.72 -1.73
CA PHE A 179 -21.18 7.88 -2.91
C PHE A 179 -20.45 6.52 -2.78
N ASP A 180 -19.44 6.33 -1.93
CA ASP A 180 -18.71 5.03 -1.90
C ASP A 180 -19.59 3.87 -1.37
N ASN A 181 -20.53 4.15 -0.46
CA ASN A 181 -21.43 3.14 0.10
C ASN A 181 -22.51 2.65 -0.89
N THR A 182 -22.98 3.49 -1.81
CA THR A 182 -24.06 3.14 -2.75
C THR A 182 -23.55 2.26 -3.89
N VAL A 183 -22.39 2.59 -4.45
CA VAL A 183 -21.72 1.77 -5.47
C VAL A 183 -21.27 0.43 -4.86
N ARG A 184 -20.79 0.46 -3.61
CA ARG A 184 -20.50 -0.74 -2.84
C ARG A 184 -21.73 -1.62 -2.66
N TYR A 185 -22.88 -1.07 -2.28
CA TYR A 185 -24.13 -1.82 -2.14
C TYR A 185 -24.54 -2.52 -3.44
N LEU A 186 -24.45 -1.83 -4.59
CA LEU A 186 -24.76 -2.37 -5.91
C LEU A 186 -23.79 -3.47 -6.37
N ILE A 187 -22.49 -3.34 -6.06
CA ILE A 187 -21.47 -4.37 -6.37
C ILE A 187 -21.57 -5.56 -5.40
N THR A 188 -21.94 -5.34 -4.14
CA THR A 188 -22.08 -6.42 -3.15
C THR A 188 -23.39 -7.20 -3.27
N LEU A 189 -24.41 -6.66 -3.95
CA LEU A 189 -25.73 -7.30 -4.04
C LEU A 189 -25.69 -8.69 -4.69
N PRO A 190 -24.97 -8.90 -5.82
CA PRO A 190 -24.77 -10.24 -6.38
C PRO A 190 -23.74 -11.07 -5.58
N LEU A 191 -22.82 -10.39 -4.88
CA LEU A 191 -21.65 -11.00 -4.23
C LEU A 191 -21.96 -11.60 -2.85
N ASN A 192 -23.04 -11.16 -2.21
CA ASN A 192 -23.55 -11.74 -0.96
C ASN A 192 -24.19 -13.13 -1.14
N PHE A 193 -24.50 -13.54 -2.39
CA PHE A 193 -25.15 -14.84 -2.66
C PHE A 193 -24.17 -16.02 -2.74
N ILE A 194 -22.85 -15.77 -2.74
CA ILE A 194 -21.84 -16.84 -2.74
C ILE A 194 -20.85 -16.57 -1.61
N PRO A 195 -21.02 -17.26 -0.46
CA PRO A 195 -20.00 -17.31 0.59
C PRO A 195 -18.65 -17.64 -0.05
N VAL A 196 -17.55 -17.05 0.42
CA VAL A 196 -16.18 -17.12 -0.15
C VAL A 196 -15.87 -16.08 -1.24
N VAL A 197 -16.64 -15.99 -2.34
CA VAL A 197 -16.31 -15.05 -3.45
C VAL A 197 -16.34 -13.60 -2.98
N GLY A 198 -17.37 -13.23 -2.20
CA GLY A 198 -17.46 -11.90 -1.61
C GLY A 198 -16.33 -11.57 -0.65
N THR A 199 -15.83 -12.56 0.10
CA THR A 199 -14.71 -12.39 1.02
C THR A 199 -13.40 -12.18 0.26
N VAL A 200 -13.13 -12.97 -0.78
CA VAL A 200 -11.92 -12.83 -1.61
C VAL A 200 -11.89 -11.46 -2.29
N PHE A 201 -13.00 -11.04 -2.91
CA PHE A 201 -13.10 -9.72 -3.52
C PHE A 201 -12.95 -8.60 -2.50
N PHE A 202 -13.61 -8.72 -1.34
CA PHE A 202 -13.50 -7.74 -0.27
C PHE A 202 -12.05 -7.57 0.19
N LEU A 203 -11.35 -8.68 0.44
CA LEU A 203 -9.95 -8.65 0.87
C LEU A 203 -9.04 -8.07 -0.21
N GLY A 204 -9.20 -8.48 -1.46
CA GLY A 204 -8.42 -7.93 -2.58
C GLY A 204 -8.66 -6.43 -2.79
N TYR A 205 -9.92 -5.99 -2.76
CA TYR A 205 -10.27 -4.57 -2.92
C TYR A 205 -9.73 -3.72 -1.75
N ASN A 206 -9.89 -4.18 -0.50
CA ASN A 206 -9.34 -3.47 0.64
C ASN A 206 -7.81 -3.48 0.61
N GLY A 207 -7.20 -4.58 0.20
CA GLY A 207 -5.75 -4.69 0.02
C GLY A 207 -5.23 -3.70 -1.02
N TYR A 208 -5.89 -3.61 -2.17
CA TYR A 208 -5.57 -2.63 -3.21
C TYR A 208 -5.63 -1.19 -2.70
N LYS A 209 -6.70 -0.85 -1.97
CA LYS A 209 -6.94 0.52 -1.48
C LYS A 209 -6.02 0.89 -0.31
N ALA A 210 -5.75 -0.05 0.60
CA ALA A 210 -4.99 0.20 1.83
C ALA A 210 -3.48 0.00 1.67
N GLY A 211 -3.04 -0.90 0.78
CA GLY A 211 -1.64 -1.30 0.58
C GLY A 211 -0.67 -0.11 0.49
N PRO A 212 -0.88 0.84 -0.44
CA PRO A 212 -0.01 2.02 -0.58
C PRO A 212 0.05 2.92 0.66
N GLY A 213 -0.98 2.87 1.51
CA GLY A 213 -1.06 3.64 2.75
C GLY A 213 -0.03 3.21 3.79
N TYR A 214 0.35 1.94 3.83
CA TYR A 214 1.32 1.42 4.80
C TYR A 214 2.75 1.95 4.58
N HIS A 215 3.08 2.38 3.37
CA HIS A 215 4.34 3.08 3.06
C HIS A 215 4.24 4.60 3.10
N ALA A 216 3.16 5.17 3.66
CA ALA A 216 3.03 6.62 3.77
C ALA A 216 4.23 7.26 4.50
N ARG A 217 4.73 6.65 5.58
CA ARG A 217 5.92 7.12 6.30
C ARG A 217 7.19 6.99 5.47
N TYR A 218 7.41 5.86 4.81
CA TYR A 218 8.55 5.69 3.90
C TYR A 218 8.61 6.78 2.82
N PHE A 219 7.48 7.08 2.17
CA PHE A 219 7.41 8.16 1.18
C PHE A 219 7.67 9.55 1.75
N GLN A 220 7.28 9.79 3.01
CA GLN A 220 7.63 11.02 3.71
C GLN A 220 9.14 11.11 3.96
N LEU A 221 9.76 10.03 4.45
CA LEU A 221 11.22 9.99 4.69
C LEU A 221 12.03 10.22 3.41
N LYS A 222 11.53 9.74 2.27
CA LYS A 222 12.13 9.97 0.95
C LYS A 222 11.78 11.33 0.32
N ASN A 223 10.96 12.15 0.98
CA ASN A 223 10.46 13.42 0.47
C ASN A 223 9.80 13.31 -0.92
N TYR A 224 9.07 12.22 -1.18
CA TYR A 224 8.44 12.01 -2.47
C TYR A 224 7.26 12.96 -2.71
N SER A 225 7.23 13.59 -3.88
CA SER A 225 6.05 14.31 -4.38
C SER A 225 4.86 13.36 -4.61
N LYS A 226 3.66 13.89 -4.79
CA LYS A 226 2.47 13.06 -5.05
C LYS A 226 2.63 12.23 -6.31
N GLU A 227 3.22 12.81 -7.35
CA GLU A 227 3.49 12.20 -8.65
C GLU A 227 4.53 11.08 -8.51
N GLN A 228 5.60 11.34 -7.76
CA GLN A 228 6.63 10.32 -7.47
C GLN A 228 6.05 9.14 -6.68
N ARG A 229 5.19 9.41 -5.69
CA ARG A 229 4.49 8.38 -4.93
C ARG A 229 3.60 7.53 -5.84
N GLN A 230 2.81 8.19 -6.69
CA GLN A 230 1.92 7.49 -7.62
C GLN A 230 2.71 6.62 -8.60
N ALA A 231 3.79 7.14 -9.18
CA ALA A 231 4.66 6.37 -10.08
C ALA A 231 5.31 5.18 -9.35
N PHE A 232 5.78 5.39 -8.11
CA PHE A 232 6.39 4.32 -7.30
C PHE A 232 5.40 3.19 -7.01
N VAL A 233 4.18 3.55 -6.61
CA VAL A 233 3.10 2.60 -6.33
C VAL A 233 2.63 1.93 -7.62
N HIS A 234 2.52 2.67 -8.73
CA HIS A 234 2.12 2.13 -10.02
C HIS A 234 3.06 1.03 -10.50
N LYS A 235 4.37 1.24 -10.34
CA LYS A 235 5.40 0.24 -10.71
C LYS A 235 5.34 -1.04 -9.86
N ARG A 236 4.68 -1.00 -8.69
CA ARG A 236 4.64 -2.11 -7.72
C ARG A 236 3.21 -2.42 -7.28
N ARG A 237 2.24 -2.24 -8.18
CA ARG A 237 0.81 -2.42 -7.88
C ARG A 237 0.53 -3.81 -7.33
N GLY A 238 1.13 -4.84 -7.92
CA GLY A 238 1.02 -6.22 -7.44
C GLY A 238 1.50 -6.37 -6.01
N ALA A 239 2.72 -5.90 -5.73
CA ALA A 239 3.30 -5.96 -4.39
C ALA A 239 2.44 -5.24 -3.32
N TYR A 240 1.94 -4.04 -3.62
CA TYR A 240 1.07 -3.31 -2.70
C TYR A 240 -0.30 -3.98 -2.52
N LEU A 241 -0.86 -4.56 -3.59
CA LEU A 241 -2.09 -5.34 -3.54
C LEU A 241 -1.93 -6.53 -2.60
N THR A 242 -0.89 -7.35 -2.79
CA THR A 242 -0.71 -8.58 -2.02
C THR A 242 -0.27 -8.30 -0.57
N PHE A 243 0.57 -7.29 -0.34
CA PHE A 243 0.86 -6.79 1.00
C PHE A 243 -0.41 -6.34 1.72
N GLY A 244 -1.22 -5.49 1.07
CA GLY A 244 -2.45 -4.96 1.65
C GLY A 244 -3.49 -6.06 1.89
N THR A 245 -3.56 -7.06 1.00
CA THR A 245 -4.47 -8.19 1.12
C THR A 245 -4.07 -9.06 2.32
N MET A 246 -2.78 -9.37 2.49
CA MET A 246 -2.31 -10.11 3.65
C MET A 246 -2.51 -9.32 4.95
N ALA A 247 -2.27 -8.01 4.93
CA ALA A 247 -2.59 -7.15 6.07
C ALA A 247 -4.09 -7.20 6.43
N ALA A 248 -4.97 -7.18 5.43
CA ALA A 248 -6.41 -7.31 5.65
C ALA A 248 -6.76 -8.70 6.23
N LEU A 249 -6.15 -9.76 5.72
CA LEU A 249 -6.29 -11.13 6.24
C LEU A 249 -5.87 -11.24 7.71
N LEU A 250 -4.71 -10.69 8.09
CA LEU A 250 -4.27 -10.69 9.49
C LEU A 250 -5.23 -9.91 10.40
N ASN A 251 -5.81 -8.82 9.89
CA ASN A 251 -6.81 -8.06 10.64
C ASN A 251 -8.18 -8.75 10.75
N LEU A 252 -8.45 -9.82 9.99
CA LEU A 252 -9.69 -10.58 10.14
C LEU A 252 -9.79 -11.30 11.48
N VAL A 253 -8.66 -11.60 12.14
CA VAL A 253 -8.65 -12.25 13.46
C VAL A 253 -9.29 -11.29 14.47
N PRO A 254 -10.51 -11.60 14.98
CA PRO A 254 -11.17 -10.74 15.95
C PRO A 254 -10.31 -10.62 17.22
N PHE A 255 -10.52 -9.55 18.00
CA PHE A 255 -9.77 -9.24 19.23
C PHE A 255 -8.30 -8.81 19.00
N VAL A 256 -7.58 -9.46 18.09
CA VAL A 256 -6.13 -9.28 17.87
C VAL A 256 -5.83 -8.26 16.76
N SER A 257 -6.84 -7.79 16.02
CA SER A 257 -6.67 -6.86 14.89
C SER A 257 -5.85 -5.61 15.21
N ILE A 258 -5.96 -5.04 16.41
CA ILE A 258 -5.16 -3.86 16.79
C ILE A 258 -3.68 -4.20 16.96
N LEU A 259 -3.36 -5.37 17.53
CA LEU A 259 -1.98 -5.88 17.52
C LEU A 259 -1.51 -6.12 16.08
N MET A 260 -2.35 -6.75 15.26
CA MET A 260 -2.03 -7.03 13.85
C MET A 260 -1.80 -5.76 13.02
N THR A 261 -2.43 -4.66 13.43
CA THR A 261 -2.21 -3.35 12.83
C THR A 261 -0.79 -2.83 13.12
N PHE A 262 -0.29 -2.97 14.36
CA PHE A 262 1.10 -2.63 14.70
C PHE A 262 2.11 -3.54 14.00
N THR A 263 1.86 -4.86 13.96
CA THR A 263 2.74 -5.80 13.26
C THR A 263 2.78 -5.50 11.75
N THR A 264 1.68 -5.07 11.15
CA THR A 264 1.65 -4.63 9.75
C THR A 264 2.51 -3.39 9.52
N VAL A 265 2.52 -2.43 10.44
CA VAL A 265 3.43 -1.25 10.37
C VAL A 265 4.89 -1.70 10.43
N VAL A 266 5.23 -2.63 11.32
CA VAL A 266 6.58 -3.23 11.39
C VAL A 266 6.92 -3.94 10.08
N GLY A 267 5.99 -4.73 9.53
CA GLY A 267 6.16 -5.40 8.24
C GLY A 267 6.41 -4.41 7.10
N ALA A 268 5.69 -3.29 7.07
CA ALA A 268 5.92 -2.23 6.09
C ALA A 268 7.32 -1.59 6.26
N ALA A 269 7.80 -1.42 7.49
CA ALA A 269 9.15 -0.91 7.73
C ALA A 269 10.24 -1.91 7.30
N LEU A 270 10.01 -3.21 7.51
CA LEU A 270 10.89 -4.28 7.01
C LEU A 270 10.92 -4.32 5.48
N TRP A 271 9.78 -4.09 4.84
CA TRP A 271 9.72 -3.99 3.38
C TRP A 271 10.47 -2.75 2.88
N ALA A 272 10.33 -1.62 3.56
CA ALA A 272 11.10 -0.41 3.26
C ALA A 272 12.62 -0.62 3.44
N ASP A 273 13.05 -1.34 4.47
CA ASP A 273 14.45 -1.75 4.68
C ASP A 273 15.00 -2.51 3.47
N ASP A 274 14.30 -3.54 3.01
CA ASP A 274 14.70 -4.32 1.83
C ASP A 274 14.72 -3.47 0.55
N LEU A 275 13.74 -2.58 0.37
CA LEU A 275 13.72 -1.64 -0.76
C LEU A 275 14.96 -0.73 -0.79
N GLU A 276 15.37 -0.19 0.36
CA GLU A 276 16.58 0.63 0.45
C GLU A 276 17.86 -0.17 0.19
N ASN A 277 17.94 -1.39 0.72
CA ASN A 277 19.10 -2.25 0.50
C ASN A 277 19.25 -2.65 -0.98
N ASN A 278 18.14 -2.98 -1.64
CA ASN A 278 18.14 -3.28 -3.07
C ASN A 278 18.54 -2.06 -3.93
N ILE A 279 18.11 -0.85 -3.54
CA ILE A 279 18.52 0.39 -4.22
C ILE A 279 20.03 0.61 -4.08
N LYS A 280 20.60 0.44 -2.87
CA LYS A 280 22.04 0.59 -2.61
C LYS A 280 22.88 -0.38 -3.44
N VAL A 281 22.48 -1.66 -3.49
CA VAL A 281 23.16 -2.69 -4.29
C VAL A 281 23.13 -2.31 -5.78
N THR A 282 21.98 -1.93 -6.30
CA THR A 282 21.83 -1.54 -7.71
C THR A 282 22.67 -0.30 -8.06
N SER A 283 22.73 0.69 -7.17
CA SER A 283 23.57 1.88 -7.39
C SER A 283 25.06 1.56 -7.40
N ASN A 284 25.52 0.65 -6.53
CA ASN A 284 26.91 0.23 -6.47
C ASN A 284 27.33 -0.48 -7.76
N LEU A 285 26.54 -1.46 -8.22
CA LEU A 285 26.78 -2.20 -9.46
C LEU A 285 26.84 -1.27 -10.69
N ARG A 286 25.95 -0.28 -10.75
CA ARG A 286 25.96 0.73 -11.82
C ARG A 286 27.22 1.60 -11.74
N GLY A 287 27.66 1.98 -10.54
CA GLY A 287 28.89 2.74 -10.33
C GLY A 287 30.14 2.00 -10.78
N GLU A 288 30.24 0.70 -10.46
CA GLU A 288 31.33 -0.18 -10.91
C GLU A 288 31.34 -0.35 -12.44
N THR A 289 30.17 -0.53 -13.05
CA THR A 289 30.04 -0.65 -14.51
C THR A 289 30.49 0.63 -15.22
N HIS A 290 30.14 1.81 -14.68
CA HIS A 290 30.61 3.08 -15.23
C HIS A 290 32.12 3.25 -15.06
N LYS A 291 32.70 2.91 -13.90
CA LYS A 291 34.16 2.97 -13.68
C LYS A 291 34.91 2.03 -14.63
N ALA A 292 34.41 0.81 -14.86
CA ALA A 292 35.00 -0.14 -15.79
C ALA A 292 35.00 0.40 -17.22
N LYS A 293 33.87 0.96 -17.69
CA LYS A 293 33.78 1.58 -19.02
C LYS A 293 34.70 2.79 -19.19
N THR A 294 34.84 3.64 -18.17
CA THR A 294 35.74 4.80 -18.22
C THR A 294 37.22 4.39 -18.24
N LYS A 295 37.61 3.36 -17.47
CA LYS A 295 38.97 2.81 -17.54
C LYS A 295 39.30 2.24 -18.92
N GLN A 296 38.37 1.48 -19.52
CA GLN A 296 38.54 0.91 -20.84
C GLN A 296 38.62 1.96 -21.95
N ALA A 297 37.92 3.10 -21.81
CA ALA A 297 38.02 4.22 -22.74
C ALA A 297 39.35 4.97 -22.64
N GLY A 298 39.89 5.16 -21.44
CA GLY A 298 41.18 5.85 -21.23
C GLY A 298 42.41 5.02 -21.62
N GLU A 299 42.29 3.70 -21.71
CA GLU A 299 43.38 2.80 -22.11
C GLU A 299 43.52 2.66 -23.64
N VAL A 300 42.51 3.06 -24.42
CA VAL A 300 42.51 3.01 -25.88
C VAL A 300 43.00 4.33 -26.52
N GLU A 301 43.11 5.42 -25.74
CA GLU A 301 43.48 6.76 -26.22
C GLU A 301 44.94 7.12 -25.88
N VAL A 302 45.91 6.32 -26.32
CA VAL A 302 47.31 6.75 -26.44
C VAL A 302 47.89 6.25 -27.76
N VAL A 303 47.54 6.93 -28.86
CA VAL A 303 48.25 6.82 -30.14
C VAL A 303 49.18 8.03 -30.23
N ILE A 304 50.46 7.82 -29.94
CA ILE A 304 51.52 8.82 -30.10
C ILE A 304 51.78 8.98 -31.61
N PRO A 305 51.66 10.18 -32.20
CA PRO A 305 52.08 10.38 -33.58
C PRO A 305 53.61 10.30 -33.66
N GLU A 306 54.14 9.48 -34.58
CA GLU A 306 55.58 9.48 -34.91
C GLU A 306 56.02 10.84 -35.43
N GLU A 307 57.07 11.38 -34.82
CA GLU A 307 57.79 12.58 -35.26
C GLU A 307 58.57 12.25 -36.54
N ASN A 308 58.12 12.76 -37.68
CA ASN A 308 58.75 12.53 -38.97
C ASN A 308 59.95 13.47 -39.15
N THR A 309 61.13 13.03 -38.72
CA THR A 309 62.41 13.67 -39.08
C THR A 309 62.93 13.09 -40.40
N GLU A 310 62.62 13.72 -41.53
CA GLU A 310 63.40 13.52 -42.76
C GLU A 310 63.43 14.79 -43.63
N GLY A 311 64.65 15.31 -43.85
CA GLY A 311 65.03 15.76 -45.20
C GLY A 311 65.03 17.25 -45.56
N ALA A 312 65.54 18.14 -44.71
CA ALA A 312 65.99 19.46 -45.19
C ALA A 312 67.40 19.35 -45.82
N LYS A 313 67.47 19.11 -47.13
CA LYS A 313 68.63 19.50 -47.96
C LYS A 313 68.15 20.11 -49.26
N LYS A 314 68.23 21.44 -49.33
CA LYS A 314 68.30 22.21 -50.57
C LYS A 314 69.39 23.27 -50.41
N ASP A 315 70.24 23.30 -51.43
CA ASP A 315 71.05 24.41 -51.92
C ASP A 315 72.43 24.67 -51.28
N LEU A 316 73.43 24.58 -52.19
CA LEU A 316 74.84 25.02 -52.19
C LEU A 316 75.90 24.11 -51.54
#